data_AF-A0A352BGI3-F1
#
_entry.id   AF-A0A352BGI3-F1
#
_cell.length_a   1.000
_cell.length_b   1.000
_cell.length_c   1.000
_cell.angle_alpha   90.00
_cell.angle_beta   90.00
_cell.angle_gamma   90.00
#
_symmetry.space_group_name_H-M   'P 1'
#
loop_
_entity.id
_entity.type
_entity.pdbx_description
1 polymer ?
#
loop_
_entity_poly.entity_id
_entity_poly.type
_entity_poly.pdbx_seq_one_letter_code
_entity_poly.pdbx_strand_id
1 'polypeptide(L)'
;MTNIFDELKERGLIKQTVYEDDLKKLLNEENINFYVGFDPTADSLHVGHFTTLMMASRLQKAGHKPYVLIGGGTAMIGDPSGRSDMRPMMTRETIEHNVECFKKQMAKFLSFEGENGAVIVDNADWLLKLNY
;
A
#
# COMPACT_ATOMS: atom_id res chain seq x y z
N MET A 1 -26.28 -5.68 -7.04
CA MET A 1 -24.82 -5.46 -7.07
C MET A 1 -24.32 -5.70 -5.66
N THR A 2 -23.38 -6.62 -5.47
CA THR A 2 -22.77 -6.90 -4.16
C THR A 2 -21.89 -5.71 -3.76
N ASN A 3 -22.02 -5.20 -2.53
CA ASN A 3 -21.15 -4.15 -1.98
C ASN A 3 -19.68 -4.64 -2.01
N ILE A 4 -18.73 -3.75 -2.33
CA ILE A 4 -17.29 -4.05 -2.35
C ILE A 4 -16.80 -4.70 -1.04
N PHE A 5 -17.27 -4.23 0.11
CA PHE A 5 -16.99 -4.81 1.41
C PHE A 5 -17.43 -6.27 1.51
N ASP A 6 -18.65 -6.59 1.05
CA ASP A 6 -19.17 -7.96 1.07
C ASP A 6 -18.36 -8.86 0.12
N GLU A 7 -17.95 -8.34 -1.04
CA GLU A 7 -17.07 -9.06 -1.96
C GLU A 7 -15.70 -9.36 -1.31
N LEU A 8 -15.09 -8.37 -0.65
CA LEU A 8 -13.81 -8.55 0.04
C LEU A 8 -13.94 -9.59 1.18
N LYS A 9 -15.06 -9.59 1.91
CA LYS A 9 -15.35 -10.55 2.97
C LYS A 9 -15.54 -11.97 2.43
N GLU A 10 -16.35 -12.13 1.38
CA GLU A 10 -16.59 -13.43 0.72
C GLU A 10 -15.30 -14.05 0.17
N ARG A 11 -14.39 -13.21 -0.35
CA ARG A 11 -13.08 -13.64 -0.85
C ARG A 11 -12.05 -13.91 0.24
N GLY A 12 -12.39 -13.73 1.52
CA GLY A 12 -11.46 -13.90 2.64
C GLY A 12 -10.34 -12.85 2.67
N LEU A 13 -10.54 -11.67 2.06
CA LEU A 13 -9.57 -10.57 2.05
C LEU A 13 -9.68 -9.66 3.28
N ILE A 14 -10.68 -9.92 4.15
CA ILE A 14 -10.87 -9.21 5.41
C ILE A 14 -10.55 -10.18 6.55
N LYS A 15 -9.50 -9.87 7.31
CA LYS A 15 -9.18 -10.57 8.57
C LYS A 15 -9.84 -9.88 9.77
N GLN A 16 -9.69 -8.57 9.87
CA GLN A 16 -10.19 -7.71 10.94
C GLN A 16 -10.47 -6.32 10.40
N THR A 17 -11.45 -5.63 10.99
CA THR A 17 -11.78 -4.23 10.71
C THR A 17 -12.13 -3.53 12.02
N VAL A 18 -12.14 -2.20 12.00
CA VAL A 18 -12.75 -1.38 13.05
C VAL A 18 -14.09 -0.89 12.52
N TYR A 19 -15.12 -0.86 13.38
CA TYR A 19 -16.46 -0.36 13.06
C TYR A 19 -17.00 -0.89 11.72
N GLU A 20 -17.17 -2.22 11.61
CA GLU A 20 -17.52 -2.91 10.36
C GLU A 20 -18.72 -2.30 9.62
N ASP A 21 -19.81 -2.03 10.34
CA ASP A 21 -21.03 -1.46 9.75
C ASP A 21 -20.79 -0.06 9.17
N ASP A 22 -20.03 0.77 9.88
CA ASP A 22 -19.69 2.13 9.44
C ASP A 22 -18.75 2.10 8.22
N LEU A 23 -17.73 1.23 8.23
CA LEU A 23 -16.83 1.06 7.10
C LEU A 23 -17.58 0.55 5.87
N LYS A 24 -18.47 -0.42 6.05
CA LYS A 24 -19.31 -0.96 4.98
C LYS A 24 -20.21 0.12 4.37
N LYS A 25 -20.77 1.00 5.21
CA LYS A 25 -21.57 2.15 4.77
C LYS A 25 -20.71 3.16 4.01
N LEU A 26 -19.57 3.55 4.56
CA LEU A 26 -18.64 4.51 3.97
C LEU A 26 -18.17 4.08 2.57
N LEU A 27 -17.76 2.81 2.41
CA LEU A 27 -17.32 2.25 1.13
C LEU A 27 -18.44 2.19 0.07
N ASN A 28 -19.71 2.24 0.49
CA ASN A 28 -20.86 2.21 -0.40
C ASN A 28 -21.31 3.61 -0.81
N GLU A 29 -21.15 4.60 0.07
CA GLU A 29 -21.68 5.95 -0.11
C GLU A 29 -20.66 6.90 -0.72
N GLU A 30 -19.35 6.63 -0.57
CA GLU A 30 -18.28 7.55 -0.93
C GLU A 30 -17.12 6.91 -1.70
N ASN A 31 -16.53 7.70 -2.61
CA ASN A 31 -15.23 7.39 -3.21
C ASN A 31 -14.11 7.85 -2.29
N ILE A 32 -13.74 7.00 -1.32
CA ILE A 32 -12.72 7.35 -0.33
C ILE A 32 -11.29 7.24 -0.85
N ASN A 33 -10.39 7.97 -0.18
CA ASN A 33 -8.95 7.79 -0.26
C ASN A 33 -8.50 6.76 0.79
N PHE A 34 -7.63 5.83 0.42
CA PHE A 34 -7.04 4.86 1.34
C PHE A 34 -5.57 4.63 1.02
N TYR A 35 -4.79 4.08 1.95
CA TYR A 35 -3.39 3.77 1.70
C TYR A 35 -3.04 2.30 1.98
N VAL A 36 -2.00 1.82 1.30
CA VAL A 36 -1.36 0.52 1.52
C VAL A 36 0.15 0.73 1.58
N GLY A 37 0.80 0.21 2.63
CA GLY A 37 2.23 0.38 2.88
C GLY A 37 3.08 -0.71 2.21
N PHE A 38 4.21 -0.31 1.62
CA PHE A 38 5.23 -1.19 1.06
C PHE A 38 6.62 -0.68 1.42
N ASP A 39 7.44 -1.51 2.06
CA ASP A 39 8.85 -1.20 2.25
C ASP A 39 9.66 -1.69 1.04
N PRO A 40 10.47 -0.84 0.39
CA PRO A 40 11.20 -1.18 -0.82
C PRO A 40 12.47 -1.99 -0.52
N THR A 41 12.36 -3.10 0.21
CA THR A 41 13.51 -3.88 0.72
C THR A 41 14.22 -4.74 -0.33
N ALA A 42 13.64 -4.84 -1.53
CA ALA A 42 14.17 -5.58 -2.68
C ALA A 42 13.68 -4.91 -3.97
N ASP A 43 14.28 -5.27 -5.09
CA ASP A 43 13.90 -4.78 -6.43
C ASP A 43 12.61 -5.44 -6.96
N SER A 44 12.03 -6.37 -6.22
CA SER A 44 10.84 -7.09 -6.65
C SER A 44 9.84 -7.39 -5.54
N LEU A 45 8.55 -7.27 -5.87
CA LEU A 45 7.47 -7.74 -5.01
C LEU A 45 7.38 -9.27 -5.11
N HIS A 46 7.30 -9.94 -3.96
CA HIS A 46 7.01 -11.37 -3.90
C HIS A 46 5.52 -11.66 -3.63
N VAL A 47 5.14 -12.94 -3.68
CA VAL A 47 3.76 -13.42 -3.48
C VAL A 47 3.10 -12.95 -2.17
N GLY A 48 3.86 -12.71 -1.10
CA GLY A 48 3.32 -12.14 0.14
C GLY A 48 2.64 -10.78 0.00
N HIS A 49 3.01 -9.99 -1.02
CA HIS A 49 2.40 -8.69 -1.32
C HIS A 49 1.11 -8.80 -2.15
N PHE A 50 0.84 -9.98 -2.71
CA PHE A 50 -0.23 -10.18 -3.68
C PHE A 50 -1.61 -9.91 -3.06
N THR A 51 -1.86 -10.39 -1.85
CA THR A 51 -3.15 -10.19 -1.16
C THR A 51 -3.48 -8.71 -0.99
N THR A 52 -2.49 -7.91 -0.55
CA THR A 52 -2.64 -6.46 -0.38
C THR A 52 -2.90 -5.76 -1.71
N LEU A 53 -2.18 -6.13 -2.78
CA LEU A 53 -2.39 -5.56 -4.11
C LEU A 53 -3.75 -5.94 -4.70
N MET A 54 -4.21 -7.17 -4.47
CA MET A 54 -5.53 -7.60 -4.92
C MET A 54 -6.65 -6.87 -4.20
N MET A 55 -6.51 -6.63 -2.89
CA MET A 55 -7.44 -5.79 -2.13
C MET A 55 -7.45 -4.35 -2.69
N ALA A 56 -6.28 -3.73 -2.87
CA ALA A 56 -6.17 -2.37 -3.40
C ALA A 56 -6.76 -2.25 -4.83
N SER A 57 -6.50 -3.24 -5.70
CA SER A 57 -7.07 -3.30 -7.05
C SER A 57 -8.58 -3.38 -7.04
N ARG A 58 -9.17 -4.17 -6.14
CA ARG A 58 -10.63 -4.29 -6.01
C ARG A 58 -11.27 -3.00 -5.51
N LEU A 59 -10.69 -2.39 -4.47
CA LEU A 59 -11.14 -1.09 -3.98
C LEU A 59 -11.01 -0.01 -5.05
N GLN A 60 -9.92 0.00 -5.83
CA GLN A 60 -9.78 0.94 -6.94
C GLN A 60 -10.84 0.72 -8.03
N LYS A 61 -11.13 -0.52 -8.39
CA LYS A 61 -12.20 -0.82 -9.36
C LYS A 61 -13.60 -0.43 -8.85
N ALA A 62 -13.78 -0.35 -7.54
CA ALA A 62 -15.00 0.14 -6.91
C ALA A 62 -15.09 1.69 -6.85
N GLY A 63 -14.07 2.42 -7.33
CA GLY A 63 -14.07 3.89 -7.39
C GLY A 63 -13.20 4.57 -6.33
N HIS A 64 -12.68 3.83 -5.35
CA HIS A 64 -11.81 4.38 -4.31
C HIS A 64 -10.41 4.69 -4.85
N LYS A 65 -9.69 5.60 -4.20
CA LYS A 65 -8.37 6.06 -4.64
C LYS A 65 -7.25 5.50 -3.75
N PRO A 66 -6.37 4.63 -4.28
CA PRO A 66 -5.25 4.07 -3.53
C PRO A 66 -4.06 5.03 -3.48
N TYR A 67 -3.47 5.15 -2.29
CA TYR A 67 -2.15 5.72 -2.05
C TYR A 67 -1.18 4.58 -1.68
N VAL A 68 -0.20 4.34 -2.54
CA VAL A 68 0.88 3.39 -2.27
C VAL A 68 1.94 4.11 -1.45
N LEU A 69 1.98 3.81 -0.16
CA LEU A 69 2.93 4.41 0.77
C LEU A 69 4.24 3.62 0.77
N ILE A 70 5.30 4.24 0.28
CA ILE A 70 6.67 3.74 0.34
C ILE A 70 7.27 4.08 1.68
N GLY A 71 7.88 3.08 2.31
CA GLY A 71 8.61 3.22 3.56
C GLY A 71 10.05 3.67 3.40
N GLY A 72 10.36 4.75 2.66
CA GLY A 72 11.74 5.19 2.45
C GLY A 72 12.43 5.61 3.74
N GLY A 73 11.77 6.44 4.55
CA GLY A 73 12.26 6.87 5.85
C GLY A 73 12.29 5.75 6.89
N THR A 74 11.29 4.86 6.89
CA THR A 74 11.24 3.69 7.80
C THR A 74 12.29 2.64 7.44
N ALA A 75 12.59 2.43 6.16
CA ALA A 75 13.65 1.55 5.71
C ALA A 75 15.04 2.05 6.13
N MET A 76 15.24 3.37 6.28
CA MET A 76 16.47 3.96 6.82
C MET A 76 16.63 3.75 8.34
N ILE A 77 15.55 3.46 9.07
CA ILE A 77 15.62 3.14 10.50
C ILE A 77 15.82 1.63 10.70
N GLY A 78 15.17 0.82 9.86
CA GLY A 78 15.19 -0.64 9.94
C GLY A 78 14.21 -1.16 11.00
N ASP A 79 13.06 -1.67 10.57
CA ASP A 79 12.08 -2.31 11.47
C ASP A 79 12.65 -3.64 12.05
N PRO A 80 12.84 -3.76 13.38
CA PRO A 80 13.33 -4.98 14.02
C PRO A 80 12.25 -6.05 14.19
N SER A 81 11.00 -5.78 13.82
CA SER A 81 9.86 -6.67 14.04
C SER A 81 10.08 -8.04 13.36
N GLY A 82 10.43 -9.04 14.18
CA GLY A 82 10.48 -10.46 13.78
C GLY A 82 11.82 -11.00 13.26
N ARG A 83 12.95 -10.28 13.39
CA ARG A 83 14.29 -10.80 13.05
C ARG A 83 15.35 -10.47 14.10
N SER A 84 16.32 -11.36 14.28
CA SER A 84 17.44 -11.21 15.22
C SER A 84 18.53 -10.25 14.73
N ASP A 85 18.60 -10.01 13.42
CA ASP A 85 19.70 -9.30 12.79
C ASP A 85 19.22 -7.97 12.22
N MET A 86 19.98 -6.90 12.46
CA MET A 86 19.70 -5.59 11.86
C MET A 86 19.77 -5.68 10.33
N ARG A 87 18.77 -5.14 9.64
CA ARG A 87 18.78 -5.07 8.17
C ARG A 87 19.92 -4.14 7.72
N PRO A 88 20.63 -4.48 6.63
CA PRO A 88 21.60 -3.57 6.05
C PRO A 88 20.89 -2.28 5.62
N MET A 89 21.44 -1.14 6.02
CA MET A 89 20.95 0.17 5.60
C MET A 89 21.06 0.30 4.09
N MET A 90 19.95 0.62 3.42
CA MET A 90 19.94 0.84 1.99
C MET A 90 20.28 2.30 1.67
N THR A 91 20.99 2.52 0.55
CA THR A 91 21.17 3.87 0.02
C THR A 91 19.86 4.40 -0.56
N ARG A 92 19.71 5.73 -0.57
CA ARG A 92 18.56 6.39 -1.21
C ARG A 92 18.40 5.98 -2.68
N GLU A 93 19.51 5.84 -3.39
CA GLU A 93 19.54 5.40 -4.80
C GLU A 93 18.98 3.97 -4.96
N THR A 94 19.28 3.07 -4.03
CA THR A 94 18.75 1.70 -4.05
C THR A 94 17.26 1.70 -3.72
N ILE A 95 16.83 2.54 -2.77
CA ILE A 95 15.41 2.73 -2.44
C ILE A 95 14.65 3.23 -3.67
N GLU A 96 15.13 4.28 -4.33
CA GLU A 96 14.51 4.85 -5.53
C GLU A 96 14.45 3.82 -6.68
N HIS A 97 15.52 3.04 -6.89
CA HIS A 97 15.52 1.95 -7.87
C HIS A 97 14.42 0.92 -7.59
N ASN A 98 14.32 0.46 -6.33
CA ASN A 98 13.34 -0.53 -5.92
C ASN A 98 11.90 0.00 -6.06
N VAL A 99 11.66 1.28 -5.74
CA VAL A 99 10.37 1.94 -5.93
C VAL A 99 9.95 1.95 -7.40
N GLU A 100 10.87 2.27 -8.32
CA GLU A 100 10.58 2.23 -9.76
C GLU A 100 10.28 0.82 -10.26
N CYS A 101 10.97 -0.20 -9.74
CA CYS A 101 10.66 -1.58 -10.05
C CYS A 101 9.28 -2.00 -9.49
N PHE A 102 8.94 -1.60 -8.27
CA PHE A 102 7.63 -1.83 -7.67
C PHE A 102 6.53 -1.18 -8.48
N LYS A 103 6.69 0.09 -8.89
CA LYS A 103 5.74 0.83 -9.73
C LYS A 103 5.39 0.07 -11.01
N LYS A 104 6.40 -0.45 -11.71
CA LYS A 104 6.21 -1.28 -12.93
C LYS A 104 5.40 -2.54 -12.66
N GLN A 105 5.61 -3.19 -11.52
CA GLN A 105 4.87 -4.39 -11.14
C GLN A 105 3.44 -4.08 -10.69
N MET A 106 3.27 -3.02 -9.90
CA MET A 106 1.97 -2.55 -9.42
C MET A 106 1.06 -2.06 -10.54
N ALA A 107 1.62 -1.51 -11.63
CA ALA A 107 0.87 -1.08 -12.81
C ALA A 107 0.10 -2.23 -13.50
N LYS A 108 0.40 -3.50 -13.18
CA LYS A 108 -0.37 -4.66 -13.65
C LYS A 108 -1.68 -4.85 -12.86
N PHE A 109 -1.80 -4.23 -11.70
CA PHE A 109 -2.92 -4.40 -10.76
C PHE A 109 -3.68 -3.11 -10.49
N LEU A 110 -2.98 -1.97 -10.51
CA LEU A 110 -3.50 -0.63 -10.23
C LEU A 110 -3.39 0.25 -11.48
N SER A 111 -4.40 1.06 -11.72
CA SER A 111 -4.31 2.18 -12.67
C SER A 111 -3.61 3.36 -12.00
N PHE A 112 -2.65 4.00 -12.68
CA PHE A 112 -2.06 5.28 -12.25
C PHE A 112 -2.72 6.48 -12.94
N GLU A 113 -3.78 6.24 -13.71
CA GLU A 113 -4.50 7.23 -14.50
C GLU A 113 -5.96 7.34 -14.05
N GLY A 114 -6.60 8.44 -14.42
CA GLY A 114 -8.01 8.71 -14.10
C GLY A 114 -8.23 9.41 -12.75
N GLU A 115 -9.49 9.65 -12.41
CA GLU A 115 -9.89 10.38 -11.20
C GLU A 115 -9.40 9.69 -9.91
N ASN A 116 -9.50 8.37 -9.89
CA ASN A 116 -9.01 7.50 -8.81
C ASN A 116 -7.67 6.81 -9.15
N GLY A 117 -6.86 7.42 -10.02
CA GLY A 117 -5.52 6.95 -10.33
C GLY A 117 -4.67 6.85 -9.05
N ALA A 118 -3.95 5.74 -8.92
CA ALA A 118 -3.09 5.46 -7.78
C ALA A 118 -1.98 6.51 -7.66
N VAL A 119 -1.61 6.84 -6.43
CA VAL A 119 -0.51 7.77 -6.15
C VAL A 119 0.54 7.05 -5.32
N ILE A 120 1.81 7.11 -5.74
CA ILE A 120 2.93 6.65 -4.92
C ILE A 120 3.40 7.84 -4.07
N VAL A 121 3.52 7.64 -2.77
CA VAL A 121 4.01 8.64 -1.80
C VAL A 121 5.11 8.00 -0.96
N ASP A 122 6.11 8.77 -0.52
CA ASP A 122 7.22 8.26 0.29
C ASP A 122 7.22 8.93 1.66
N ASN A 123 7.24 8.14 2.75
CA ASN A 123 7.31 8.69 4.09
C ASN A 123 8.62 9.40 4.43
N ALA A 124 9.68 9.18 3.64
CA ALA A 124 10.92 9.97 3.73
C ALA A 124 10.67 11.47 3.54
N ASP A 125 9.67 11.85 2.73
CA ASP A 125 9.37 13.24 2.38
C ASP A 125 9.01 14.12 3.57
N TRP A 126 8.46 13.52 4.64
CA TRP A 126 8.15 14.22 5.89
C TRP A 126 9.04 13.78 7.04
N LEU A 127 9.41 12.48 7.14
CA LEU A 127 10.20 11.99 8.26
C LEU A 127 11.61 12.58 8.30
N LEU A 128 12.28 12.71 7.16
CA LEU A 128 13.65 13.23 7.11
C LEU A 128 13.75 14.75 7.36
N LYS A 129 12.60 15.45 7.40
CA LYS A 129 12.52 16.88 7.70
C LYS A 129 12.26 17.16 9.17
N LEU A 130 12.02 16.13 9.98
CA LEU A 130 11.80 16.29 11.40
C LEU A 130 13.14 16.60 12.08
N ASN A 131 13.30 17.83 12.55
CA ASN A 131 14.44 18.22 13.38
C ASN A 131 14.13 17.81 14.83
N TYR A 132 14.83 16.78 15.33
CA TYR A 132 14.88 16.41 16.75
C TYR A 132 16.23 16.78 17.34
#